data_AF-A0A8K0P7C5-F1
#
_entry.id   AF-A0A8K0P7C5-F1
#
_cell.length_a   1.000
_cell.length_b   1.000
_cell.length_c   1.000
_cell.angle_alpha   90.00
_cell.angle_beta   90.00
_cell.angle_gamma   90.00
#
_symmetry.space_group_name_H-M   'P 1'
#
loop_
_entity.id
_entity.type
_entity.pdbx_description
1 polymer ?
#
loop_
_entity_poly.entity_id
_entity_poly.type
_entity_poly.pdbx_seq_one_letter_code
_entity_poly.pdbx_strand_id
1 'polypeptide(L)'
;MSRDRFLLIMQALHFAENPLENQQEPADRLYKIRPMIDIFHKIMRDVEYPNKNLSLDESMVLWRGRLIFHQYIQGKKHKHGIKIYMLTEPSGLVLRLHIYAGSADRDVGGAGHTGKVVNHLLDDFKNKGHSIFLDNFYNSVDLSTQLLAEKTHTTGTLRVNRKNNPAEVLQKKLRKGEVICRWSDERVCVLKWHDKRDVLLLSTEFGPEMIEITNKAGIKKPQAVVEYNNSMGGIDHFDQLMSYYVCEH
;
A
#
# COMPACT_ATOMS: atom_id res chain seq x y z
N MET A 1 -28.15 16.64 21.01
CA MET A 1 -29.14 15.71 20.42
C MET A 1 -29.57 14.72 21.50
N SER A 2 -30.83 14.29 21.57
CA SER A 2 -31.23 13.24 22.52
C SER A 2 -30.67 11.87 22.09
N ARG A 3 -30.42 10.99 23.07
CA ARG A 3 -29.93 9.62 22.82
C ARG A 3 -30.80 8.89 21.80
N ASP A 4 -32.12 8.92 21.99
CA ASP A 4 -33.05 8.17 21.13
C ASP A 4 -33.06 8.73 19.70
N ARG A 5 -32.96 10.05 19.53
CA ARG A 5 -32.81 10.67 18.20
C ARG A 5 -31.50 10.25 17.53
N PHE A 6 -30.40 10.20 18.29
CA PHE A 6 -29.11 9.75 17.78
C PHE A 6 -29.16 8.29 17.31
N LEU A 7 -29.71 7.37 18.12
CA LEU A 7 -29.84 5.97 17.75
C LEU A 7 -30.74 5.75 16.53
N LEU A 8 -31.85 6.49 16.42
CA LEU A 8 -32.72 6.45 15.23
C LEU A 8 -31.98 6.90 13.96
N ILE A 9 -31.17 7.96 14.04
CA ILE A 9 -30.36 8.40 12.91
C ILE A 9 -29.32 7.34 12.54
N MET A 10 -28.61 6.78 13.52
CA MET A 10 -27.58 5.75 13.29
C MET A 10 -28.16 4.48 12.63
N GLN A 11 -29.40 4.10 12.98
CA GLN A 11 -30.06 2.94 12.38
C GLN A 11 -30.52 3.17 10.93
N ALA A 12 -30.83 4.41 10.57
CA ALA A 12 -31.38 4.78 9.26
C ALA A 12 -30.36 5.50 8.34
N LEU A 13 -29.09 5.56 8.75
CA LEU A 13 -28.05 6.23 7.96
C LEU A 13 -27.69 5.40 6.73
N HIS A 14 -27.91 5.97 5.55
CA HIS A 14 -27.60 5.37 4.26
C HIS A 14 -26.94 6.40 3.34
N PHE A 15 -26.02 5.93 2.48
CA PHE A 15 -25.31 6.78 1.52
C PHE A 15 -25.63 6.45 0.06
N ALA A 16 -26.43 5.40 -0.18
CA ALA A 16 -26.88 5.00 -1.51
C ALA A 16 -28.33 4.50 -1.44
N GLU A 17 -29.02 4.59 -2.56
CA GLU A 17 -30.36 4.03 -2.72
C GLU A 17 -30.30 2.50 -2.76
N ASN A 18 -31.24 1.85 -2.07
CA ASN A 18 -31.38 0.40 -2.15
C ASN A 18 -32.15 0.04 -3.44
N PRO A 19 -31.80 -1.07 -4.11
CA PRO A 19 -32.58 -1.56 -5.24
C PRO A 19 -34.03 -1.85 -4.80
N LEU A 20 -34.98 -1.58 -5.69
CA LEU A 20 -36.38 -1.95 -5.49
C LEU A 20 -36.54 -3.48 -5.56
N GLU A 21 -37.64 -4.03 -5.00
CA GLU A 21 -37.87 -5.49 -4.95
C GLU A 21 -37.75 -6.21 -6.30
N ASN A 22 -38.04 -5.51 -7.41
CA ASN A 22 -37.97 -6.06 -8.77
C ASN A 22 -36.64 -5.77 -9.49
N GLN A 23 -35.68 -5.15 -8.82
CA GLN A 23 -34.36 -4.83 -9.37
C GLN A 23 -33.31 -5.81 -8.87
N GLN A 24 -32.38 -6.14 -9.76
CA GLN A 24 -31.24 -6.96 -9.38
C GLN A 24 -30.30 -6.18 -8.47
N GLU A 25 -29.80 -6.83 -7.42
CA GLU A 25 -28.78 -6.23 -6.53
C GLU A 25 -27.55 -5.80 -7.35
N PRO A 26 -26.96 -4.63 -7.05
CA PRO A 26 -25.73 -4.19 -7.69
C PRO A 26 -24.62 -5.23 -7.55
N ALA A 27 -23.93 -5.52 -8.66
CA ALA A 27 -22.78 -6.43 -8.65
C ALA A 27 -21.61 -5.90 -7.79
N ASP A 28 -21.49 -4.57 -7.67
CA ASP A 28 -20.49 -3.92 -6.82
C ASP A 28 -20.85 -4.08 -5.35
N ARG A 29 -20.10 -4.93 -4.63
CA ARG A 29 -20.30 -5.18 -3.20
C ARG A 29 -20.10 -3.94 -2.31
N LEU A 30 -19.50 -2.87 -2.84
CA LEU A 30 -19.26 -1.61 -2.12
C LEU A 30 -20.27 -0.52 -2.48
N TYR A 31 -21.30 -0.80 -3.28
CA TYR A 31 -22.23 0.24 -3.79
C TYR A 31 -22.80 1.16 -2.71
N LYS A 32 -23.07 0.61 -1.51
CA LYS A 32 -23.63 1.34 -0.37
C LYS A 32 -22.70 2.41 0.23
N ILE A 33 -21.40 2.26 0.06
CA ILE A 33 -20.39 3.15 0.64
C ILE A 33 -19.54 3.86 -0.43
N ARG A 34 -19.73 3.50 -1.71
CA ARG A 34 -19.03 4.10 -2.85
C ARG A 34 -19.16 5.63 -2.88
N PRO A 35 -20.34 6.23 -2.66
CA PRO A 35 -20.46 7.70 -2.66
C PRO A 35 -19.56 8.39 -1.62
N MET A 36 -19.35 7.77 -0.46
CA MET A 36 -18.47 8.31 0.58
C MET A 36 -16.99 8.21 0.18
N ILE A 37 -16.59 7.10 -0.45
CA ILE A 37 -15.24 6.94 -1.00
C ILE A 37 -14.99 7.99 -2.09
N ASP A 38 -15.93 8.17 -3.00
CA ASP A 38 -15.82 9.10 -4.12
C ASP A 38 -15.73 10.56 -3.64
N ILE A 39 -16.53 10.92 -2.62
CA ILE A 39 -16.45 12.23 -1.95
C ILE A 39 -15.07 12.43 -1.33
N PHE A 40 -14.56 11.46 -0.57
CA PHE A 40 -13.23 11.54 0.03
C PHE A 40 -12.15 11.72 -1.05
N HIS A 41 -12.19 10.90 -2.10
CA HIS A 41 -11.24 10.98 -3.20
C HIS A 41 -11.29 12.31 -3.94
N LYS A 42 -12.48 12.89 -4.10
CA LYS A 42 -12.68 14.21 -4.68
C LYS A 42 -12.07 15.29 -3.80
N ILE A 43 -12.41 15.32 -2.51
CA ILE A 43 -11.87 16.30 -1.57
C ILE A 43 -10.34 16.24 -1.57
N MET A 44 -9.75 15.04 -1.46
CA MET A 44 -8.29 14.90 -1.46
C MET A 44 -7.63 15.45 -2.74
N ARG A 45 -8.25 15.27 -3.92
CA ARG A 45 -7.75 15.88 -5.16
C ARG A 45 -7.80 17.40 -5.15
N ASP A 46 -8.85 17.95 -4.55
CA ASP A 46 -9.11 19.39 -4.59
C ASP A 46 -8.27 20.15 -3.56
N VAL A 47 -7.87 19.49 -2.46
CA VAL A 47 -7.19 20.16 -1.33
C VAL A 47 -5.70 19.89 -1.23
N GLU A 48 -5.20 18.75 -1.73
CA GLU A 48 -3.82 18.32 -1.50
C GLU A 48 -3.14 17.84 -2.78
N TYR A 49 -1.91 18.32 -3.00
CA TYR A 49 -0.98 17.71 -3.94
C TYR A 49 0.21 17.16 -3.14
N PRO A 50 0.45 15.84 -3.15
CA PRO A 50 1.40 15.26 -2.23
C PRO A 50 2.85 15.52 -2.62
N ASN A 51 3.73 15.28 -1.66
CA ASN A 51 5.17 15.28 -1.83
C ASN A 51 5.64 14.13 -2.75
N LYS A 52 6.93 14.15 -3.08
CA LYS A 52 7.56 13.18 -3.97
C LYS A 52 7.34 11.73 -3.49
N ASN A 53 7.59 11.47 -2.22
CA ASN A 53 7.59 10.12 -1.68
C ASN A 53 6.20 9.71 -1.22
N LEU A 54 5.73 8.57 -1.70
CA LEU A 54 4.43 7.97 -1.37
C LEU A 54 4.65 6.55 -0.86
N SER A 55 3.76 6.03 -0.02
CA SER A 55 3.79 4.63 0.41
C SER A 55 2.42 3.99 0.22
N LEU A 56 2.42 2.72 -0.16
CA LEU A 56 1.20 1.93 -0.28
C LEU A 56 1.31 0.68 0.58
N ASP A 57 0.33 0.55 1.46
CA ASP A 57 0.18 -0.62 2.32
C ASP A 57 -1.28 -0.78 2.75
N GLU A 58 -1.52 -1.68 3.69
CA GLU A 58 -2.83 -2.12 4.12
C GLU A 58 -3.10 -1.67 5.55
N SER A 59 -4.31 -1.14 5.78
CA SER A 59 -4.87 -0.89 7.10
C SER A 59 -6.03 -1.87 7.36
N MET A 60 -6.43 -1.97 8.63
CA MET A 60 -7.54 -2.81 9.07
C MET A 60 -8.49 -2.04 9.97
N VAL A 61 -9.77 -2.01 9.57
CA VAL A 61 -10.86 -1.51 10.41
C VAL A 61 -11.54 -2.69 11.10
N LEU A 62 -11.69 -2.62 12.42
CA LEU A 62 -12.33 -3.68 13.19
C LEU A 62 -13.78 -3.90 12.72
N TRP A 63 -14.12 -5.16 12.42
CA TRP A 63 -15.49 -5.54 12.12
C TRP A 63 -15.75 -6.98 12.58
N ARG A 64 -16.82 -7.18 13.34
CA ARG A 64 -17.25 -8.50 13.84
C ARG A 64 -18.61 -8.96 13.32
N GLY A 65 -19.27 -8.14 12.50
CA GLY A 65 -20.55 -8.48 11.89
C GLY A 65 -20.41 -9.43 10.70
N ARG A 66 -21.55 -9.84 10.14
CA ARG A 66 -21.57 -10.67 8.93
C ARG A 66 -21.22 -9.83 7.71
N LEU A 67 -20.06 -10.11 7.12
CA LEU A 67 -19.59 -9.46 5.89
C LEU A 67 -18.84 -10.47 5.02
N ILE A 68 -19.23 -10.59 3.75
CA ILE A 68 -18.72 -11.63 2.85
C ILE A 68 -17.21 -11.50 2.55
N PHE A 69 -16.68 -10.28 2.62
CA PHE A 69 -15.27 -9.97 2.35
C PHE A 69 -14.48 -9.60 3.61
N HIS A 70 -14.94 -10.02 4.80
CA HIS A 70 -14.13 -9.91 6.01
C HIS A 70 -12.77 -10.60 5.80
N GLN A 71 -11.72 -10.04 6.41
CA GLN A 71 -10.37 -10.56 6.31
C GLN A 71 -9.77 -10.84 7.69
N TYR A 72 -8.89 -11.84 7.71
CA TYR A 72 -7.96 -12.07 8.80
C TYR A 72 -6.56 -11.69 8.35
N ILE A 73 -5.94 -10.71 9.04
CA ILE A 73 -4.54 -10.33 8.79
C ILE A 73 -3.75 -10.53 10.07
N GLN A 74 -2.85 -11.50 10.03
CA GLN A 74 -1.91 -11.74 11.11
C GLN A 74 -0.93 -10.56 11.23
N GLY A 75 -0.72 -10.06 12.44
CA GLY A 75 0.23 -8.98 12.73
C GLY A 75 -0.40 -7.60 12.89
N LYS A 76 -1.63 -7.38 12.39
CA LYS A 76 -2.39 -6.15 12.68
C LYS A 76 -3.02 -6.19 14.07
N LYS A 77 -3.17 -5.02 14.70
CA LYS A 77 -3.80 -4.84 16.04
C LYS A 77 -5.19 -5.48 16.07
N HIS A 78 -6.04 -5.09 15.12
CA HIS A 78 -7.28 -5.77 14.83
C HIS A 78 -6.98 -6.83 13.77
N LYS A 79 -7.10 -8.11 14.14
CA LYS A 79 -6.79 -9.20 13.20
C LYS A 79 -7.95 -9.52 12.28
N HIS A 80 -9.19 -9.33 12.75
CA HIS A 80 -10.41 -9.59 12.01
C HIS A 80 -11.10 -8.28 11.70
N GLY A 81 -11.40 -8.03 10.42
CA GLY A 81 -12.06 -6.80 10.03
C GLY A 81 -12.17 -6.58 8.53
N ILE A 82 -12.29 -5.32 8.16
CA ILE A 82 -12.33 -4.85 6.78
C ILE A 82 -10.93 -4.38 6.41
N LYS A 83 -10.32 -5.07 5.43
CA LYS A 83 -9.03 -4.69 4.86
C LYS A 83 -9.20 -3.49 3.94
N ILE A 84 -8.37 -2.47 4.12
CA ILE A 84 -8.33 -1.27 3.29
C ILE A 84 -6.92 -1.11 2.73
N TYR A 85 -6.79 -1.00 1.42
CA TYR A 85 -5.56 -0.58 0.76
C TYR A 85 -5.48 0.94 0.80
N MET A 86 -4.34 1.50 1.19
CA MET A 86 -4.17 2.95 1.32
C MET A 86 -2.90 3.40 0.61
N LEU A 87 -3.00 4.52 -0.08
CA LEU A 87 -1.86 5.30 -0.56
C LEU A 87 -1.71 6.50 0.37
N THR A 88 -0.52 6.66 0.95
CA THR A 88 -0.24 7.70 1.92
C THR A 88 1.06 8.41 1.64
N GLU A 89 1.20 9.61 2.18
CA GLU A 89 2.51 10.21 2.39
C GLU A 89 3.21 9.58 3.62
N PRO A 90 4.54 9.71 3.74
CA PRO A 90 5.27 9.30 4.95
C PRO A 90 4.76 9.95 6.25
N SER A 91 4.08 11.10 6.15
CA SER A 91 3.42 11.80 7.25
C SER A 91 2.18 11.08 7.79
N GLY A 92 1.68 10.04 7.11
CA GLY A 92 0.43 9.35 7.41
C GLY A 92 -0.82 10.00 6.80
N LEU A 93 -0.67 11.05 5.99
CA LEU A 93 -1.78 11.60 5.23
C LEU A 93 -2.27 10.63 4.16
N VAL A 94 -3.54 10.23 4.22
CA VAL A 94 -4.16 9.32 3.25
C VAL A 94 -4.62 10.08 2.01
N LEU A 95 -4.12 9.68 0.84
CA LEU A 95 -4.40 10.33 -0.45
C LEU A 95 -5.47 9.57 -1.25
N ARG A 96 -5.37 8.24 -1.22
CA ARG A 96 -6.30 7.30 -1.85
C ARG A 96 -6.50 6.11 -0.94
N LEU A 97 -7.67 5.50 -1.07
CA LEU A 97 -7.98 4.24 -0.42
C LEU A 97 -8.86 3.38 -1.31
N HIS A 98 -8.76 2.07 -1.14
CA HIS A 98 -9.62 1.08 -1.77
C HIS A 98 -9.99 0.00 -0.75
N ILE A 99 -11.28 -0.25 -0.57
CA ILE A 99 -11.75 -1.29 0.36
C ILE A 99 -11.70 -2.62 -0.36
N TYR A 100 -11.09 -3.62 0.26
CA TYR A 100 -11.08 -4.97 -0.30
C TYR A 100 -12.50 -5.57 -0.30
N ALA A 101 -13.02 -5.93 -1.48
CA ALA A 101 -14.37 -6.50 -1.63
C ALA A 101 -14.40 -8.00 -1.98
N GLY A 102 -13.27 -8.72 -1.85
CA GLY A 102 -13.16 -10.13 -2.20
C GLY A 102 -12.61 -10.37 -3.61
N SER A 103 -12.66 -11.63 -4.08
CA SER A 103 -12.20 -12.01 -5.43
C SER A 103 -13.05 -11.40 -6.56
N ALA A 104 -14.32 -11.12 -6.27
CA ALA A 104 -15.27 -10.48 -7.18
C ALA A 104 -15.25 -8.94 -7.07
N ASP A 105 -14.21 -8.38 -6.47
CA ASP A 105 -13.99 -6.93 -6.48
C ASP A 105 -13.93 -6.42 -7.93
N ARG A 106 -14.76 -5.42 -8.24
CA ARG A 106 -14.93 -4.88 -9.59
C ARG A 106 -13.64 -4.23 -10.11
N ASP A 107 -12.92 -3.55 -9.24
CA ASP A 107 -11.85 -2.63 -9.65
C ASP A 107 -10.49 -3.36 -9.61
N VAL A 108 -10.26 -4.21 -8.59
CA VAL A 108 -8.96 -4.84 -8.37
C VAL A 108 -9.00 -6.37 -8.27
N GLY A 109 -10.15 -7.02 -8.49
CA GLY A 109 -10.31 -8.47 -8.36
C GLY A 109 -9.55 -9.31 -9.39
N GLY A 110 -9.44 -10.61 -9.12
CA GLY A 110 -8.89 -11.61 -10.03
C GLY A 110 -7.35 -11.66 -10.16
N ALA A 111 -6.88 -12.21 -11.27
CA ALA A 111 -5.44 -12.38 -11.53
C ALA A 111 -4.72 -11.02 -11.61
N GLY A 112 -3.49 -10.97 -11.08
CA GLY A 112 -2.72 -9.72 -11.02
C GLY A 112 -3.22 -8.71 -9.98
N HIS A 113 -4.03 -9.15 -9.01
CA HIS A 113 -4.61 -8.31 -7.95
C HIS A 113 -3.64 -7.27 -7.38
N THR A 114 -2.42 -7.66 -7.02
CA THR A 114 -1.44 -6.75 -6.40
C THR A 114 -1.05 -5.61 -7.33
N GLY A 115 -0.81 -5.90 -8.61
CA GLY A 115 -0.53 -4.89 -9.62
C GLY A 115 -1.74 -4.00 -9.89
N LYS A 116 -2.96 -4.56 -9.90
CA LYS A 116 -4.19 -3.78 -10.06
C LYS A 116 -4.40 -2.81 -8.91
N VAL A 117 -4.19 -3.24 -7.66
CA VAL A 117 -4.28 -2.36 -6.48
C VAL A 117 -3.32 -1.18 -6.59
N VAL A 118 -2.05 -1.44 -6.92
CA VAL A 118 -1.04 -0.38 -7.07
C VAL A 118 -1.44 0.59 -8.19
N ASN A 119 -1.79 0.07 -9.37
CA ASN A 119 -2.21 0.90 -10.49
C ASN A 119 -3.47 1.72 -10.19
N HIS A 120 -4.45 1.12 -9.52
CA HIS A 120 -5.71 1.77 -9.17
C HIS A 120 -5.52 2.92 -8.18
N LEU A 121 -4.70 2.70 -7.14
CA LEU A 121 -4.42 3.75 -6.15
C LEU A 121 -3.52 4.86 -6.70
N LEU A 122 -2.64 4.55 -7.66
CA LEU A 122 -1.73 5.51 -8.28
C LEU A 122 -2.30 6.24 -9.50
N ASP A 123 -3.54 5.98 -9.93
CA ASP A 123 -4.05 6.45 -11.23
C ASP A 123 -3.83 7.96 -11.46
N ASP A 124 -4.17 8.78 -10.44
CA ASP A 124 -3.97 10.24 -10.47
C ASP A 124 -2.54 10.69 -10.12
N PHE A 125 -1.64 9.78 -9.74
CA PHE A 125 -0.28 10.07 -9.27
C PHE A 125 0.80 9.62 -10.27
N LYS A 126 0.41 8.93 -11.34
CA LYS A 126 1.33 8.55 -12.41
C LYS A 126 1.77 9.75 -13.24
N ASN A 127 2.89 9.61 -13.94
CA ASN A 127 3.48 10.60 -14.84
C ASN A 127 3.93 11.90 -14.19
N LYS A 128 4.06 11.91 -12.85
CA LYS A 128 4.35 13.11 -12.04
C LYS A 128 5.71 13.07 -11.34
N GLY A 129 6.49 11.99 -11.50
CA GLY A 129 7.83 11.86 -10.90
C GLY A 129 7.83 11.46 -9.42
N HIS A 130 6.71 10.92 -8.91
CA HIS A 130 6.64 10.39 -7.54
C HIS A 130 7.49 9.13 -7.37
N SER A 131 7.91 8.90 -6.13
CA SER A 131 8.58 7.68 -5.67
C SER A 131 7.63 6.89 -4.79
N ILE A 132 7.10 5.77 -5.29
CA ILE A 132 6.26 4.86 -4.53
C ILE A 132 7.09 3.81 -3.80
N PHE A 133 6.85 3.72 -2.49
CA PHE A 133 7.44 2.72 -1.61
C PHE A 133 6.45 1.59 -1.36
N LEU A 134 6.88 0.35 -1.60
CA LEU A 134 6.02 -0.84 -1.59
C LEU A 134 6.62 -1.98 -0.75
N ASP A 135 5.78 -2.68 0.01
CA ASP A 135 6.17 -3.97 0.59
C ASP A 135 6.24 -5.09 -0.48
N ASN A 136 6.91 -6.17 -0.12
CA ASN A 136 7.13 -7.37 -0.90
C ASN A 136 5.84 -8.03 -1.45
N PHE A 137 4.69 -7.78 -0.82
CA PHE A 137 3.39 -8.26 -1.30
C PHE A 137 2.99 -7.64 -2.63
N TYR A 138 3.40 -6.39 -2.89
CA TYR A 138 3.10 -5.69 -4.13
C TYR A 138 4.22 -5.77 -5.14
N ASN A 139 5.45 -5.68 -4.65
CA ASN A 139 6.59 -5.36 -5.47
C ASN A 139 7.00 -6.50 -6.43
N SER A 140 7.33 -6.14 -7.67
CA SER A 140 7.86 -7.03 -8.70
C SER A 140 8.65 -6.25 -9.75
N VAL A 141 9.50 -6.95 -10.50
CA VAL A 141 10.25 -6.37 -11.63
C VAL A 141 9.27 -5.83 -12.68
N ASP A 142 8.31 -6.64 -13.12
CA ASP A 142 7.35 -6.26 -14.16
C ASP A 142 6.55 -4.99 -13.79
N LEU A 143 6.06 -4.90 -12.56
CA LEU A 143 5.32 -3.73 -12.08
C LEU A 143 6.20 -2.49 -12.06
N SER A 144 7.46 -2.64 -11.64
CA SER A 144 8.40 -1.52 -11.54
C SER A 144 8.83 -1.02 -12.92
N THR A 145 9.02 -1.92 -13.88
CA THR A 145 9.25 -1.56 -15.28
C THR A 145 8.07 -0.77 -15.85
N GLN A 146 6.83 -1.22 -15.58
CA GLN A 146 5.62 -0.52 -16.02
C GLN A 146 5.53 0.89 -15.39
N LEU A 147 5.67 0.99 -14.07
CA LEU A 147 5.56 2.27 -13.37
C LEU A 147 6.66 3.25 -13.78
N LEU A 148 7.88 2.78 -14.04
CA LEU A 148 8.97 3.62 -14.51
C LEU A 148 8.69 4.19 -15.90
N ALA A 149 8.06 3.42 -16.79
CA ALA A 149 7.60 3.92 -18.09
C ALA A 149 6.54 5.03 -17.94
N GLU A 150 5.76 4.99 -16.86
CA GLU A 150 4.80 6.02 -16.45
C GLU A 150 5.42 7.09 -15.52
N LYS A 151 6.75 7.28 -15.55
CA LYS A 151 7.50 8.25 -14.73
C LYS A 151 7.19 8.18 -13.23
N THR A 152 6.95 6.98 -12.72
CA THR A 152 6.75 6.70 -11.31
C THR A 152 7.85 5.74 -10.85
N HIS A 153 8.65 6.20 -9.92
CA HIS A 153 9.74 5.41 -9.37
C HIS A 153 9.24 4.45 -8.32
N THR A 154 9.72 3.21 -8.32
CA THR A 154 9.40 2.22 -7.29
C THR A 154 10.63 1.91 -6.45
N THR A 155 10.46 1.80 -5.13
CA THR A 155 11.45 1.24 -4.20
C THR A 155 10.78 0.36 -3.16
N GLY A 156 11.30 -0.82 -2.87
CA GLY A 156 10.62 -1.72 -1.94
C GLY A 156 11.36 -3.00 -1.65
N THR A 157 10.86 -3.73 -0.65
CA THR A 157 11.31 -5.11 -0.43
C THR A 157 10.76 -6.02 -1.54
N LEU A 158 11.44 -7.13 -1.81
CA LEU A 158 11.10 -8.02 -2.92
C LEU A 158 11.05 -9.48 -2.43
N ARG A 159 10.00 -10.21 -2.80
CA ARG A 159 9.93 -11.65 -2.52
C ARG A 159 10.86 -12.41 -3.46
N VAL A 160 11.61 -13.36 -2.90
CA VAL A 160 12.58 -14.20 -3.64
C VAL A 160 11.93 -14.96 -4.79
N ASN A 161 10.70 -15.45 -4.60
CA ASN A 161 9.96 -16.25 -5.57
C ASN A 161 9.18 -15.44 -6.62
N ARG A 162 9.40 -14.12 -6.73
CA ARG A 162 8.85 -13.33 -7.84
C ARG A 162 9.52 -13.72 -9.15
N LYS A 163 8.74 -13.66 -10.23
CA LYS A 163 9.25 -13.86 -11.59
C LYS A 163 10.25 -12.76 -11.93
N ASN A 164 11.18 -13.08 -12.83
CA ASN A 164 12.17 -12.15 -13.40
C ASN A 164 13.19 -11.58 -12.40
N ASN A 165 13.25 -12.11 -11.18
CA ASN A 165 14.35 -11.81 -10.27
C ASN A 165 15.68 -12.40 -10.82
N PRO A 166 16.77 -11.63 -10.87
CA PRO A 166 18.04 -12.10 -11.42
C PRO A 166 18.68 -13.17 -10.53
N ALA A 167 18.90 -14.36 -11.09
CA ALA A 167 19.45 -15.51 -10.36
C ALA A 167 20.83 -15.21 -9.73
N GLU A 168 21.66 -14.42 -10.42
CA GLU A 168 22.98 -13.99 -9.94
C GLU A 168 22.91 -13.27 -8.58
N VAL A 169 21.91 -12.41 -8.40
CA VAL A 169 21.68 -11.69 -7.14
C VAL A 169 21.15 -12.64 -6.07
N LEU A 170 20.17 -13.49 -6.41
CA LEU A 170 19.53 -14.39 -5.45
C LEU A 170 20.51 -15.43 -4.88
N GLN A 171 21.31 -16.04 -5.76
CA GLN A 171 22.19 -17.17 -5.42
C GLN A 171 23.50 -16.74 -4.76
N LYS A 172 23.89 -15.46 -4.87
CA LYS A 172 25.12 -14.96 -4.25
C LYS A 172 25.03 -15.09 -2.73
N LYS A 173 26.01 -15.78 -2.15
CA LYS A 173 26.27 -15.76 -0.69
C LYS A 173 27.08 -14.52 -0.36
N LEU A 174 26.58 -13.74 0.60
CA LEU A 174 27.14 -12.47 1.02
C LEU A 174 27.65 -12.59 2.45
N ARG A 175 28.72 -11.86 2.76
CA ARG A 175 29.17 -11.60 4.13
C ARG A 175 28.43 -10.40 4.69
N LYS A 176 28.41 -10.26 6.02
CA LYS A 176 27.81 -9.10 6.68
C LYS A 176 28.39 -7.78 6.16
N GLY A 177 27.49 -6.89 5.76
CA GLY A 177 27.80 -5.60 5.16
C GLY A 177 27.95 -5.62 3.63
N GLU A 178 28.02 -6.79 3.00
CA GLU A 178 28.13 -6.88 1.54
C GLU A 178 26.78 -6.66 0.87
N VAL A 179 26.83 -6.04 -0.31
CA VAL A 179 25.69 -5.80 -1.20
C VAL A 179 26.06 -6.26 -2.61
N ILE A 180 25.10 -6.85 -3.31
CA ILE A 180 25.17 -7.12 -4.74
C ILE A 180 23.91 -6.55 -5.38
N CYS A 181 24.04 -5.99 -6.58
CA CYS A 181 22.93 -5.50 -7.37
C CYS A 181 23.03 -5.94 -8.81
N ARG A 182 21.88 -6.01 -9.49
CA ARG A 182 21.81 -6.14 -10.94
C ARG A 182 20.75 -5.18 -11.46
N TRP A 183 21.15 -4.36 -12.42
CA TRP A 183 20.25 -3.52 -13.20
C TRP A 183 19.73 -4.32 -14.40
N SER A 184 18.43 -4.23 -14.67
CA SER A 184 17.85 -4.64 -15.95
C SER A 184 18.10 -3.56 -17.01
N ASP A 185 17.91 -3.91 -18.27
CA ASP A 185 18.02 -2.97 -19.40
C ASP A 185 16.96 -1.85 -19.30
N GLU A 186 15.83 -2.13 -18.65
CA GLU A 186 14.76 -1.18 -18.35
C GLU A 186 15.01 -0.36 -17.07
N ARG A 187 16.25 -0.35 -16.54
CA ARG A 187 16.66 0.44 -15.36
C ARG A 187 15.92 0.07 -14.08
N VAL A 188 15.62 -1.22 -13.89
CA VAL A 188 15.16 -1.76 -12.61
C VAL A 188 16.34 -2.42 -11.89
N CYS A 189 16.71 -1.92 -10.72
CA CYS A 189 17.75 -2.50 -9.87
C CYS A 189 17.15 -3.50 -8.89
N VAL A 190 17.58 -4.75 -8.96
CA VAL A 190 17.36 -5.73 -7.89
C VAL A 190 18.64 -5.85 -7.07
N LEU A 191 18.53 -5.63 -5.76
CA LEU A 191 19.68 -5.63 -4.85
C LEU A 191 19.46 -6.57 -3.67
N LYS A 192 20.53 -7.26 -3.28
CA LYS A 192 20.59 -8.13 -2.12
C LYS A 192 21.68 -7.63 -1.19
N TRP A 193 21.31 -7.38 0.06
CA TRP A 193 22.22 -6.90 1.10
C TRP A 193 22.16 -7.83 2.31
N HIS A 194 23.31 -8.13 2.91
CA HIS A 194 23.37 -8.98 4.09
C HIS A 194 23.71 -8.18 5.35
N ASP A 195 22.81 -8.16 6.32
CA ASP A 195 23.09 -7.72 7.69
C ASP A 195 23.10 -8.91 8.65
N LYS A 196 22.02 -9.09 9.43
CA LYS A 196 21.77 -10.31 10.20
C LYS A 196 21.14 -11.42 9.34
N ARG A 197 20.47 -11.00 8.27
CA ARG A 197 19.79 -11.83 7.28
C ARG A 197 19.91 -11.14 5.92
N ASP A 198 19.70 -11.92 4.86
CA ASP A 198 19.58 -11.36 3.51
C ASP A 198 18.32 -10.50 3.42
N VAL A 199 18.48 -9.29 2.92
CA VAL A 199 17.39 -8.39 2.55
C VAL A 199 17.44 -8.21 1.04
N LEU A 200 16.36 -8.61 0.37
CA LEU A 200 16.18 -8.43 -1.07
C LEU A 200 15.28 -7.23 -1.28
N LEU A 201 15.75 -6.27 -2.08
CA LEU A 201 15.01 -5.07 -2.46
C LEU A 201 15.02 -4.90 -3.97
N LEU A 202 14.11 -4.07 -4.42
CA LEU A 202 14.03 -3.57 -5.77
C LEU A 202 13.95 -2.04 -5.70
N SER A 203 14.67 -1.36 -6.58
CA SER A 203 14.54 0.08 -6.77
C SER A 203 14.73 0.47 -8.23
N THR A 204 14.10 1.56 -8.64
CA THR A 204 14.32 2.22 -9.94
C THR A 204 15.12 3.53 -9.80
N GLU A 205 15.50 3.90 -8.57
CA GLU A 205 16.23 5.14 -8.26
C GLU A 205 17.59 4.86 -7.63
N PHE A 206 17.68 3.81 -6.81
CA PHE A 206 18.82 3.56 -5.95
C PHE A 206 19.52 2.25 -6.34
N GLY A 207 20.85 2.29 -6.38
CA GLY A 207 21.70 1.14 -6.66
C GLY A 207 22.32 0.56 -5.38
N PRO A 208 23.57 0.07 -5.46
CA PRO A 208 24.28 -0.54 -4.33
C PRO A 208 24.96 0.49 -3.43
N GLU A 209 24.73 1.79 -3.62
CA GLU A 209 25.39 2.85 -2.88
C GLU A 209 25.15 2.69 -1.37
N MET A 210 26.23 2.61 -0.60
CA MET A 210 26.17 2.45 0.84
C MET A 210 26.32 3.80 1.51
N ILE A 211 25.34 4.17 2.34
CA ILE A 211 25.38 5.40 3.13
C ILE A 211 25.57 5.09 4.61
N GLU A 212 26.33 5.96 5.27
CA GLU A 212 26.59 5.86 6.70
C GLU A 212 25.44 6.50 7.47
N ILE A 213 24.84 5.73 8.38
CA ILE A 213 23.70 6.21 9.18
C ILE A 213 24.24 6.67 10.53
N THR A 214 23.82 7.86 10.95
CA THR A 214 24.20 8.51 12.21
C THR A 214 23.56 7.85 13.43
N ASN A 215 23.69 6.54 13.59
CA ASN A 215 23.51 5.87 14.87
C ASN A 215 24.89 5.58 15.47
N LYS A 216 24.98 5.54 16.80
CA LYS A 216 26.20 5.46 17.66
C LYS A 216 27.27 4.40 17.29
N ALA A 217 27.07 3.61 16.24
CA ALA A 217 27.95 2.54 15.76
C ALA A 217 28.44 2.68 14.30
N GLY A 218 28.13 3.77 13.58
CA GLY A 218 28.65 4.01 12.21
C GLY A 218 28.26 2.92 11.19
N ILE A 219 27.03 2.40 11.29
CA ILE A 219 26.57 1.29 10.43
C ILE A 219 26.26 1.83 9.04
N LYS A 220 26.87 1.22 8.02
CA LYS A 220 26.55 1.48 6.60
C LYS A 220 25.43 0.59 6.12
N LYS A 221 24.46 1.16 5.40
CA LYS A 221 23.37 0.41 4.73
C LYS A 221 23.19 0.91 3.29
N PRO A 222 22.63 0.10 2.40
CA PRO A 222 22.28 0.57 1.06
C PRO A 222 21.31 1.77 1.15
N GLN A 223 21.48 2.77 0.31
CA GLN A 223 20.61 3.94 0.26
C GLN A 223 19.15 3.55 0.07
N ALA A 224 18.88 2.58 -0.81
CA ALA A 224 17.53 2.02 -1.02
C ALA A 224 16.86 1.56 0.28
N VAL A 225 17.62 0.93 1.19
CA VAL A 225 17.12 0.45 2.48
C VAL A 225 16.79 1.62 3.41
N VAL A 226 17.60 2.68 3.38
CA VAL A 226 17.38 3.87 4.22
C VAL A 226 16.13 4.61 3.74
N GLU A 227 16.03 4.88 2.44
CA GLU A 227 14.87 5.56 1.85
C GLU A 227 13.57 4.78 2.04
N TYR A 228 13.63 3.45 1.91
CA TYR A 228 12.51 2.57 2.21
C TYR A 228 12.03 2.70 3.67
N ASN A 229 12.95 2.62 4.63
CA ASN A 229 12.59 2.72 6.06
C ASN A 229 12.04 4.10 6.42
N ASN A 230 12.52 5.17 5.77
CA ASN A 230 12.04 6.52 6.00
C ASN A 230 10.64 6.77 5.43
N SER A 231 10.28 6.08 4.35
CA SER A 231 9.06 6.40 3.58
C SER A 231 7.90 5.43 3.81
N MET A 232 8.15 4.16 4.15
CA MET A 232 7.09 3.15 4.31
C MET A 232 6.17 3.34 5.53
N GLY A 233 6.58 4.13 6.51
CA GLY A 233 5.88 4.25 7.80
C GLY A 233 4.55 5.00 7.76
N GLY A 234 4.11 5.52 6.61
CA GLY A 234 2.92 6.37 6.50
C GLY A 234 1.65 5.70 7.03
N ILE A 235 1.36 4.47 6.57
CA ILE A 235 0.15 3.74 6.99
C ILE A 235 0.23 3.37 8.47
N ASP A 236 1.38 2.94 8.97
CA ASP A 236 1.55 2.62 10.39
C ASP A 236 1.39 3.87 11.27
N HIS A 237 1.86 5.04 10.80
CA HIS A 237 1.64 6.31 11.48
C HIS A 237 0.17 6.71 11.50
N PHE A 238 -0.53 6.56 10.37
CA PHE A 238 -1.98 6.74 10.30
C PHE A 238 -2.72 5.83 11.27
N ASP A 239 -2.43 4.52 11.25
CA ASP A 239 -3.03 3.52 12.15
C ASP A 239 -2.77 3.89 13.62
N GLN A 240 -1.56 4.37 13.94
CA GLN A 240 -1.20 4.85 15.27
C GLN A 240 -2.03 6.07 15.69
N LEU A 241 -2.13 7.10 14.85
CA LEU A 241 -2.89 8.32 15.12
C LEU A 241 -4.38 8.01 15.34
N MET A 242 -4.95 7.17 14.48
CA MET A 242 -6.35 6.73 14.60
C MET A 242 -6.60 5.94 15.89
N SER A 243 -5.59 5.21 16.39
CA SER A 243 -5.73 4.41 17.60
C SER A 243 -5.92 5.22 18.88
N TYR A 244 -5.57 6.52 18.88
CA TYR A 244 -5.77 7.41 20.02
C TYR A 244 -7.18 8.02 20.08
N TYR A 245 -7.85 8.15 18.93
CA TYR A 245 -9.16 8.80 18.80
C TYR A 245 -10.16 7.88 18.11
N VAL A 246 -10.32 6.67 18.65
CA VAL A 246 -11.20 5.66 18.08
C VAL A 246 -12.67 6.08 18.26
N CYS A 247 -13.39 6.19 17.14
CA CYS A 247 -14.83 6.39 17.11
C CYS A 247 -15.52 5.11 16.61
N GLU A 248 -15.43 4.04 17.39
CA GLU A 248 -16.12 2.76 17.14
C GLU A 248 -17.35 2.68 18.07
N HIS A 249 -18.51 2.36 17.49
CA HIS A 249 -19.79 2.21 18.19
C HIS A 249 -20.39 0.82 17.94
#